data_AF-A0A327S514-F1
#
_entry.id   AF-A0A327S514-F1
#
_cell.length_a   1.000
_cell.length_b   1.000
_cell.length_c   1.000
_cell.angle_alpha   90.00
_cell.angle_beta   90.00
_cell.angle_gamma   90.00
#
_symmetry.space_group_name_H-M   'P 1'
#
loop_
_entity.id
_entity.type
_entity.pdbx_description
1 polymer ?
#
loop_
_entity_poly.entity_id
_entity_poly.type
_entity_poly.pdbx_seq_one_letter_code
_entity_poly.pdbx_strand_id
1 'polypeptide(L)'
;MTSTRIFKRDYILVLLMSVMYFFTIKNIIPPFVNLIIALMVSIYFFPIKLFIGNDFVKFPIKKKILVALSYYIVSNVIALTALAAYMDDWVFLHTAIFIYGLTNLAFLFYFYFTENVSYNFLLTCCATILISAASSL
;
A
#
# COMPACT_ATOMS: atom_id res chain seq x y z
N MET A 1 -24.78 -11.38 -6.78
CA MET A 1 -23.94 -12.38 -6.09
C MET A 1 -22.48 -12.24 -6.55
N THR A 2 -21.70 -11.32 -5.98
CA THR A 2 -20.26 -11.12 -6.34
C THR A 2 -19.41 -10.71 -5.13
N SER A 3 -19.95 -10.84 -3.91
CA SER A 3 -19.33 -10.30 -2.69
C SER A 3 -18.17 -11.15 -2.17
N THR A 4 -18.24 -12.49 -2.27
CA THR A 4 -17.30 -13.39 -1.59
C THR A 4 -15.93 -13.51 -2.25
N ARG A 5 -15.80 -13.25 -3.56
CA ARG A 5 -14.50 -13.32 -4.26
C ARG A 5 -13.61 -12.11 -3.97
N ILE A 6 -14.19 -10.94 -3.72
CA ILE A 6 -13.44 -9.70 -3.47
C ILE A 6 -12.80 -9.75 -2.08
N PHE A 7 -13.56 -10.14 -1.05
CA PHE A 7 -13.03 -10.33 0.31
C PHE A 7 -11.91 -11.38 0.40
N LYS A 8 -11.98 -12.48 -0.37
CA LYS A 8 -10.87 -13.46 -0.43
C LYS A 8 -9.60 -12.89 -1.06
N ARG A 9 -9.73 -11.99 -2.04
CA ARG A 9 -8.59 -11.33 -2.70
C ARG A 9 -7.89 -10.34 -1.76
N ASP A 10 -8.62 -9.75 -0.82
CA ASP A 10 -8.12 -8.76 0.13
C ASP A 10 -7.18 -9.37 1.20
N TYR A 11 -7.44 -10.59 1.69
CA TYR A 11 -6.50 -11.29 2.58
C TYR A 11 -5.22 -11.74 1.88
N ILE A 12 -5.31 -12.10 0.59
CA ILE A 12 -4.15 -12.47 -0.23
C ILE A 12 -3.20 -11.26 -0.37
N LEU A 13 -3.73 -10.04 -0.41
CA LEU A 13 -2.91 -8.82 -0.50
C LEU A 13 -2.19 -8.48 0.79
N VAL A 14 -2.82 -8.68 1.94
CA VAL A 14 -2.16 -8.53 3.25
C VAL A 14 -1.01 -9.52 3.34
N LEU A 15 -1.26 -10.78 2.95
CA LEU A 15 -0.24 -11.80 2.88
C LEU A 15 0.88 -11.42 1.90
N LEU A 16 0.53 -10.86 0.73
CA LEU A 16 1.50 -10.39 -0.25
C LEU A 16 2.38 -9.25 0.28
N MET A 17 1.80 -8.28 0.99
CA MET A 17 2.52 -7.18 1.64
C MET A 17 3.45 -7.70 2.73
N SER A 18 3.00 -8.66 3.56
CA SER A 18 3.85 -9.31 4.56
C SER A 18 4.99 -10.12 3.94
N VAL A 19 4.74 -10.79 2.82
CA VAL A 19 5.76 -11.52 2.05
C VAL A 19 6.79 -10.55 1.45
N MET A 20 6.34 -9.41 0.91
CA MET A 20 7.23 -8.35 0.44
C MET A 20 8.10 -7.81 1.57
N TYR A 21 7.52 -7.48 2.72
CA TYR A 21 8.26 -7.05 3.91
C TYR A 21 9.37 -8.04 4.30
N PHE A 22 9.05 -9.35 4.33
CA PHE A 22 10.02 -10.40 4.64
C PHE A 22 11.16 -10.45 3.62
N PHE A 23 10.85 -10.36 2.32
CA PHE A 23 11.87 -10.38 1.29
C PHE A 23 12.77 -9.14 1.32
N THR A 24 12.21 -7.96 1.58
CA THR A 24 12.98 -6.72 1.67
C THR A 24 13.95 -6.74 2.85
N ILE A 25 13.54 -7.23 4.03
CA ILE A 25 14.45 -7.28 5.20
C ILE A 25 15.50 -8.37 5.08
N LYS A 26 15.12 -9.55 4.58
CA LYS A 26 16.01 -10.71 4.58
C LYS A 26 16.90 -10.81 3.34
N ASN A 27 16.72 -9.94 2.34
CA ASN A 27 17.45 -9.97 1.06
C ASN A 27 17.50 -11.37 0.42
N ILE A 28 16.45 -12.18 0.60
CA ILE A 28 16.39 -13.59 0.14
C ILE A 28 16.24 -13.69 -1.38
N ILE A 29 15.57 -12.70 -1.97
CA ILE A 29 15.28 -12.65 -3.39
C ILE A 29 16.15 -11.54 -4.02
N PRO A 30 16.65 -11.73 -5.26
CA PRO A 30 17.34 -10.66 -5.97
C PRO A 30 16.50 -9.38 -5.98
N PRO A 31 17.08 -8.21 -5.66
CA PRO A 31 16.35 -6.95 -5.59
C PRO A 31 15.47 -6.70 -6.84
N PHE A 32 15.96 -7.10 -8.03
CA PHE A 32 15.25 -7.05 -9.33
C PHE A 32 13.87 -7.70 -9.30
N VAL A 33 13.77 -8.88 -8.71
CA VAL A 33 12.50 -9.61 -8.63
C VAL A 33 11.56 -8.95 -7.63
N ASN A 34 12.08 -8.42 -6.52
CA ASN A 34 11.26 -7.70 -5.53
C ASN A 34 10.66 -6.42 -6.14
N LEU A 35 11.43 -5.69 -6.96
CA LEU A 35 10.96 -4.49 -7.66
C LEU A 35 9.86 -4.80 -8.68
N ILE A 36 10.00 -5.87 -9.47
CA ILE A 36 8.95 -6.29 -10.41
C ILE A 36 7.66 -6.61 -9.66
N ILE A 37 7.75 -7.40 -8.58
CA ILE A 37 6.59 -7.76 -7.76
C ILE A 37 5.97 -6.48 -7.20
N ALA A 38 6.76 -5.59 -6.61
CA ALA A 38 6.29 -4.33 -6.05
C ALA A 38 5.55 -3.46 -7.08
N LEU A 39 6.07 -3.36 -8.30
CA LEU A 39 5.43 -2.61 -9.38
C LEU A 39 4.09 -3.24 -9.77
N MET A 40 4.01 -4.58 -9.89
CA MET A 40 2.75 -5.25 -10.19
C MET A 40 1.71 -5.02 -9.08
N VAL A 41 2.13 -5.06 -7.82
CA VAL A 41 1.25 -4.83 -6.65
C VAL A 41 0.81 -3.37 -6.58
N SER A 42 1.73 -2.45 -6.86
CA SER A 42 1.45 -1.02 -6.93
C SER A 42 0.39 -0.72 -8.00
N ILE A 43 0.58 -1.20 -9.24
CA ILE A 43 -0.36 -1.06 -10.36
C ILE A 43 -1.72 -1.68 -10.04
N TYR A 44 -1.71 -2.81 -9.32
CA TYR A 44 -2.93 -3.47 -8.88
C TYR A 44 -3.76 -2.56 -7.95
N PHE A 45 -3.14 -1.91 -6.95
CA PHE A 45 -3.83 -1.01 -6.03
C PHE A 45 -4.24 0.30 -6.71
N PHE A 46 -3.35 0.86 -7.52
CA PHE A 46 -3.62 2.02 -8.35
C PHE A 46 -2.83 1.88 -9.65
N PRO A 47 -3.48 1.84 -10.83
CA PRO A 47 -4.86 2.26 -11.10
C PRO A 47 -5.90 1.12 -11.18
N ILE A 48 -5.52 -0.17 -11.20
CA ILE A 48 -6.46 -1.27 -11.55
C ILE A 48 -7.65 -1.33 -10.60
N LYS A 49 -7.42 -1.39 -9.28
CA LYS A 49 -8.49 -1.42 -8.29
C LYS A 49 -9.32 -0.13 -8.28
N LEU A 50 -8.73 1.00 -8.69
CA LEU A 50 -9.42 2.27 -8.83
C LEU A 50 -10.49 2.22 -9.94
N PHE A 51 -10.12 1.78 -11.15
CA PHE A 51 -11.00 1.83 -12.32
C PHE A 51 -11.90 0.60 -12.49
N ILE A 52 -11.46 -0.57 -12.02
CA ILE A 52 -12.18 -1.85 -12.19
C ILE A 52 -12.91 -2.26 -10.91
N GLY A 53 -12.58 -1.65 -9.77
CA GLY A 53 -13.20 -1.96 -8.48
C GLY A 53 -14.59 -1.34 -8.31
N ASN A 54 -15.56 -2.14 -7.85
CA ASN A 54 -16.88 -1.65 -7.45
C ASN A 54 -16.89 -0.86 -6.13
N ASP A 55 -15.73 -0.71 -5.47
CA ASP A 55 -15.58 -0.01 -4.19
C ASP A 55 -16.11 1.44 -4.28
N PHE A 56 -16.02 2.05 -5.47
CA PHE A 56 -16.43 3.43 -5.71
C PHE A 56 -17.90 3.58 -6.07
N VAL A 57 -18.67 2.51 -6.30
CA VAL A 57 -20.09 2.63 -6.67
C VAL A 57 -20.95 3.04 -5.47
N LYS A 58 -20.52 2.71 -4.25
CA LYS A 58 -21.33 2.86 -3.03
C LYS A 58 -21.10 4.14 -2.22
N PHE A 59 -20.11 4.96 -2.58
CA PHE A 59 -19.72 6.12 -1.77
C PHE A 59 -20.09 7.47 -2.40
N PRO A 60 -20.37 8.51 -1.60
CA PRO A 60 -20.49 9.88 -2.11
C PRO A 60 -19.16 10.36 -2.72
N ILE A 61 -19.22 11.27 -3.70
CA ILE A 61 -18.06 11.72 -4.50
C ILE A 61 -16.86 12.14 -3.64
N LYS A 62 -17.08 12.91 -2.56
CA LYS A 62 -16.00 13.33 -1.64
C LYS A 62 -15.25 12.14 -1.03
N LYS A 63 -15.98 11.11 -0.62
CA LYS A 63 -15.41 9.89 -0.03
C LYS A 63 -14.71 9.02 -1.09
N LYS A 64 -15.20 9.01 -2.33
CA LYS A 64 -14.49 8.35 -3.45
C LYS A 64 -13.10 8.94 -3.66
N ILE A 65 -12.98 10.27 -3.62
CA ILE A 65 -11.69 10.96 -3.79
C ILE A 65 -10.73 10.60 -2.65
N LEU A 66 -11.19 10.59 -1.40
CA LEU A 66 -10.37 10.20 -0.24
C LEU A 66 -9.89 8.74 -0.32
N VAL A 67 -10.77 7.81 -0.69
CA VAL A 67 -10.40 6.39 -0.86
C VAL A 67 -9.41 6.22 -2.03
N ALA A 68 -9.64 6.91 -3.15
CA ALA A 68 -8.72 6.92 -4.28
C ALA A 68 -7.31 7.42 -3.87
N LEU A 69 -7.27 8.50 -3.08
CA LEU A 69 -6.01 9.07 -2.58
C LEU A 69 -5.28 8.07 -1.67
N SER A 70 -6.01 7.36 -0.80
CA SER A 70 -5.39 6.34 0.05
C SER A 70 -4.79 5.19 -0.76
N TYR A 71 -5.45 4.72 -1.82
CA TYR A 71 -4.90 3.68 -2.70
C TYR A 71 -3.68 4.18 -3.47
N TYR A 72 -3.70 5.43 -3.93
CA TYR A 72 -2.54 6.07 -4.53
C TYR A 72 -1.35 6.13 -3.56
N ILE A 73 -1.58 6.53 -2.31
CA ILE A 73 -0.53 6.61 -1.29
C ILE A 73 0.05 5.23 -1.00
N VAL A 74 -0.79 4.22 -0.79
CA VAL A 74 -0.33 2.85 -0.53
C VAL A 74 0.46 2.30 -1.73
N SER A 75 0.00 2.55 -2.96
CA SER A 75 0.71 2.19 -4.19
C SER A 75 2.11 2.83 -4.27
N ASN A 76 2.23 4.12 -3.91
CA ASN A 76 3.53 4.81 -3.87
C ASN A 76 4.42 4.28 -2.76
N VAL A 77 3.88 4.00 -1.57
CA VAL A 77 4.63 3.39 -0.47
C VAL A 77 5.25 2.07 -0.92
N ILE A 78 4.48 1.18 -1.55
CA ILE A 78 4.98 -0.11 -2.05
C ILE A 78 6.14 0.08 -3.03
N ALA A 79 5.97 0.97 -4.01
CA ALA A 79 6.98 1.22 -5.03
C ALA A 79 8.26 1.82 -4.43
N LEU A 80 8.12 2.80 -3.54
CA LEU A 80 9.24 3.46 -2.87
C LEU A 80 10.00 2.52 -1.94
N THR A 81 9.30 1.68 -1.17
CA THR A 81 9.94 0.66 -0.31
C THR A 81 10.77 -0.33 -1.12
N ALA A 82 10.27 -0.75 -2.29
CA ALA A 82 11.04 -1.63 -3.16
C ALA A 82 12.22 -0.93 -3.83
N LEU A 83 12.09 0.37 -4.13
CA LEU A 83 13.20 1.18 -4.65
C LEU A 83 14.28 1.43 -3.58
N ALA A 84 13.89 1.55 -2.30
CA ALA A 84 14.82 1.77 -1.18
C ALA A 84 15.84 0.63 -1.07
N ALA A 85 15.39 -0.61 -1.26
CA ALA A 85 16.27 -1.77 -1.29
C ALA A 85 17.36 -1.75 -2.40
N TYR A 86 17.36 -0.77 -3.30
CA TYR A 86 18.41 -0.56 -4.32
C TYR A 86 19.24 0.69 -4.12
N MET A 87 18.65 1.70 -3.49
CA MET A 87 19.19 3.06 -3.45
C MET A 87 19.20 3.54 -2.00
N ASP A 88 19.77 2.74 -1.10
CA ASP A 88 19.79 3.00 0.35
C ASP A 88 20.35 4.38 0.70
N ASP A 89 21.36 4.86 -0.04
CA ASP A 89 22.01 6.14 0.28
C ASP A 89 21.25 7.38 -0.24
N TRP A 90 20.08 7.21 -0.87
CA TRP A 90 19.36 8.33 -1.46
C TRP A 90 18.47 9.05 -0.45
N VAL A 91 18.98 10.16 0.10
CA VAL A 91 18.27 11.06 1.04
C VAL A 91 16.89 11.49 0.52
N PHE A 92 16.76 11.73 -0.78
CA PHE A 92 15.48 12.08 -1.41
C PHE A 92 14.43 10.98 -1.23
N LEU A 93 14.85 9.72 -1.35
CA LEU A 93 13.98 8.56 -1.26
C LEU A 93 13.45 8.37 0.16
N HIS A 94 14.35 8.44 1.16
CA HIS A 94 14.00 8.40 2.58
C HIS A 94 13.04 9.53 2.97
N THR A 95 13.29 10.74 2.44
CA THR A 95 12.40 11.89 2.66
C THR A 95 11.02 11.66 2.04
N ALA A 96 10.95 11.11 0.82
CA ALA A 96 9.69 10.78 0.17
C ALA A 96 8.91 9.72 0.97
N ILE A 97 9.58 8.64 1.40
CA ILE A 97 9.00 7.58 2.24
C ILE A 97 8.43 8.18 3.54
N PHE A 98 9.16 9.10 4.18
CA PHE A 98 8.69 9.78 5.39
C PHE A 98 7.41 10.60 5.16
N ILE A 99 7.36 11.38 4.09
CA ILE A 99 6.17 12.18 3.72
C ILE A 99 4.97 11.28 3.43
N TYR A 100 5.17 10.23 2.63
CA TYR A 100 4.11 9.25 2.35
C TYR A 100 3.70 8.50 3.62
N GLY A 101 4.61 8.25 4.54
CA GLY A 101 4.33 7.64 5.83
C GLY A 101 3.46 8.50 6.73
N LEU A 102 3.77 9.79 6.88
CA LEU A 102 2.91 10.74 7.59
C LEU A 102 1.51 10.80 6.98
N THR A 103 1.44 10.82 5.64
CA THR A 103 0.16 10.88 4.94
C THR A 103 -0.65 9.60 5.14
N ASN A 104 0.00 8.43 5.08
CA ASN A 104 -0.63 7.13 5.35
C ASN A 104 -1.14 7.03 6.80
N LEU A 105 -0.42 7.61 7.76
CA LEU A 105 -0.81 7.67 9.17
C LEU A 105 -2.07 8.55 9.35
N ALA A 106 -2.15 9.68 8.65
CA ALA A 106 -3.38 10.50 8.62
C ALA A 106 -4.58 9.72 8.06
N PHE A 107 -4.37 8.92 7.01
CA PHE A 107 -5.42 8.04 6.47
C PHE A 107 -5.82 6.93 7.44
N LEU A 108 -4.87 6.34 8.15
CA LEU A 108 -5.12 5.33 9.16
C LEU A 108 -6.05 5.88 10.25
N PHE A 109 -5.76 7.08 10.77
CA PHE A 109 -6.62 7.74 11.74
C PHE A 109 -8.00 8.08 11.16
N TYR A 110 -8.07 8.58 9.93
CA TYR A 110 -9.33 8.88 9.27
C TYR A 110 -10.22 7.63 9.10
N PHE A 111 -9.66 6.51 8.63
CA PHE A 111 -10.42 5.28 8.44
C PHE A 111 -10.80 4.59 9.75
N TYR A 112 -9.99 4.74 10.81
CA TYR A 112 -10.29 4.22 12.13
C TYR A 112 -11.39 5.02 12.84
N PHE A 113 -11.21 6.34 12.97
CA PHE A 113 -12.08 7.17 13.81
C PHE A 113 -13.34 7.68 13.09
N THR A 114 -13.28 7.94 11.79
CA THR A 114 -14.38 8.62 11.08
C THR A 114 -15.25 7.64 10.30
N GLU A 115 -14.64 6.75 9.54
CA GLU A 115 -15.36 5.96 8.53
C GLU A 115 -15.59 4.50 8.91
N ASN A 116 -14.85 3.99 9.90
CA ASN A 116 -14.88 2.60 10.37
C ASN A 116 -14.83 1.58 9.21
N VAL A 117 -14.07 1.90 8.16
CA VAL A 117 -13.91 1.05 6.98
C VAL A 117 -12.75 0.11 7.26
N SER A 118 -13.08 -1.07 7.80
CA SER A 118 -12.09 -2.05 8.28
C SER A 118 -11.06 -2.44 7.21
N TYR A 119 -11.44 -2.45 5.93
CA TYR A 119 -10.52 -2.79 4.84
C TYR A 119 -9.42 -1.74 4.63
N ASN A 120 -9.80 -0.47 4.46
CA ASN A 120 -8.83 0.61 4.21
C ASN A 120 -7.95 0.85 5.43
N PHE A 121 -8.51 0.69 6.64
CA PHE A 121 -7.74 0.71 7.86
C PHE A 121 -6.64 -0.37 7.86
N LEU A 122 -6.99 -1.62 7.56
CA LEU A 122 -6.04 -2.73 7.54
C LEU A 122 -4.98 -2.55 6.45
N LEU A 123 -5.37 -2.03 5.27
CA LEU A 123 -4.46 -1.65 4.20
C LEU A 123 -3.43 -0.61 4.66
N THR A 124 -3.89 0.46 5.32
CA THR A 124 -3.02 1.51 5.85
C THR A 124 -2.09 0.98 6.93
N CYS A 125 -2.54 0.06 7.80
CA CYS A 125 -1.68 -0.63 8.77
C CYS A 125 -0.55 -1.42 8.07
N CYS A 126 -0.88 -2.18 7.03
CA CYS A 126 0.12 -2.92 6.25
C CYS A 126 1.14 -1.98 5.60
N ALA A 127 0.68 -0.87 5.03
CA ALA A 127 1.57 0.14 4.46
C ALA A 127 2.50 0.74 5.53
N THR A 128 2.02 1.00 6.75
CA THR A 128 2.85 1.48 7.87
C THR A 128 3.95 0.47 8.22
N ILE A 129 3.64 -0.82 8.22
CA ILE A 129 4.65 -1.88 8.45
C ILE A 129 5.69 -1.87 7.33
N LEU A 130 5.27 -1.73 6.06
CA LEU A 130 6.19 -1.63 4.92
C LEU A 130 7.11 -0.39 5.02
N ILE A 131 6.56 0.75 5.43
CA ILE A 131 7.34 1.98 5.66
C ILE A 131 8.40 1.75 6.73
N SER A 132 8.06 1.06 7.82
CA SER A 132 9.02 0.77 8.89
C SER A 132 10.19 -0.12 8.41
N ALA A 133 9.93 -1.07 7.51
CA ALA A 133 10.99 -1.84 6.85
C ALA A 133 11.87 -0.93 5.98
N ALA A 134 11.25 -0.09 5.16
CA ALA A 134 11.96 0.82 4.26
C ALA A 134 12.89 1.78 5.00
N SER A 135 12.49 2.25 6.18
CA SER A 135 13.31 3.12 7.03
C SER A 135 14.38 2.40 7.85
N SER A 136 14.39 1.07 7.84
CA SER A 136 15.37 0.24 8.57
C SER A 136 16.47 -0.33 7.68
N LEU A 137 16.36 -0.13 6.36
CA LEU A 137 17.44 -0.31 5.39
C LEU A 137 18.28 0.96 5.36
#